data_AF-A0A7G1IMP0-F1
#
_entry.id   AF-A0A7G1IMP0-F1
#
_cell.length_a   1.000
_cell.length_b   1.000
_cell.length_c   1.000
_cell.angle_alpha   90.00
_cell.angle_beta   90.00
_cell.angle_gamma   90.00
#
_symmetry.space_group_name_H-M   'P 1'
#
loop_
_entity.id
_entity.type
_entity.pdbx_description
1 polymer ?
#
loop_
_entity_poly.entity_id
_entity_poly.type
_entity_poly.pdbx_seq_one_letter_code
_entity_poly.pdbx_strand_id
1 'polypeptide(L)'
;MVRTALFNWAYARHTGGTFVFRIEDTDAQRDSEESYLALLDALRWLGLNWDEGPEVGGPYGPYRQSQRREIYRDVIAQLLVADEAYYAFSTPEEVEARHIAAGRNPKLGYDNFDRHLTDSQRAAYLAEGRQPVVRLRMPDTDLSWSDLVRGPTTFAAGSVPDFALTRANGDPLYTLVNPCDDALMKITHVLRGEDLLPSTPRQLALYQSLIRVGIAERVPEFAHLPTVLGRAPRSSRNATRSRTCSRTATAASFPRVVELPCAARLVDRRRPRSVQPRRDGGGVRRGRRELESGAVRPEESRRPQRRAHPDARCRRLHPPAPRLP
;
A
#
# COMPACT_ATOMS: atom_id res chain seq x y z
N MET A 1 2.59 -3.14 -20.48
CA MET A 1 3.88 -2.45 -20.21
C MET A 1 4.00 -1.11 -20.94
N VAL A 2 4.18 -1.07 -22.28
CA VAL A 2 4.45 0.17 -23.03
C VAL A 2 3.44 1.29 -22.76
N ARG A 3 2.14 0.96 -22.72
CA ARG A 3 1.09 1.94 -22.38
C ARG A 3 1.31 2.57 -21.00
N THR A 4 1.59 1.77 -19.97
CA THR A 4 1.81 2.28 -18.61
C THR A 4 3.06 3.15 -18.53
N ALA A 5 4.14 2.75 -19.22
CA ALA A 5 5.36 3.55 -19.32
C ALA A 5 5.08 4.91 -20.00
N LEU A 6 4.35 4.89 -21.12
CA LEU A 6 3.97 6.12 -21.84
C LEU A 6 3.12 7.05 -20.98
N PHE A 7 2.13 6.54 -20.24
CA PHE A 7 1.29 7.38 -19.38
C PHE A 7 2.09 8.04 -18.26
N ASN A 8 2.96 7.28 -17.59
CA ASN A 8 3.86 7.84 -16.56
C ASN A 8 4.81 8.88 -17.17
N TRP A 9 5.42 8.58 -18.32
CA TRP A 9 6.35 9.49 -18.99
C TRP A 9 5.65 10.78 -19.42
N ALA A 10 4.49 10.68 -20.07
CA ALA A 10 3.73 11.83 -20.54
C ALA A 10 3.27 12.70 -19.36
N TYR A 11 2.82 12.10 -18.26
CA TYR A 11 2.42 12.84 -17.08
C TYR A 11 3.62 13.54 -16.40
N ALA A 12 4.79 12.90 -16.35
CA ALA A 12 6.03 13.51 -15.85
C ALA A 12 6.36 14.76 -16.66
N ARG A 13 6.40 14.62 -17.98
CA ARG A 13 6.72 15.71 -18.90
C ARG A 13 5.70 16.84 -18.85
N HIS A 14 4.41 16.51 -18.75
CA HIS A 14 3.34 17.50 -18.66
C HIS A 14 3.41 18.35 -17.38
N THR A 15 3.77 17.75 -16.24
CA THR A 15 3.81 18.42 -14.93
C THR A 15 5.19 19.01 -14.59
N GLY A 16 6.22 18.65 -15.37
CA GLY A 16 7.61 18.93 -15.04
C GLY A 16 8.11 18.09 -13.86
N GLY A 17 7.54 16.90 -13.66
CA GLY A 17 7.99 15.91 -12.68
C GLY A 17 9.12 15.03 -13.21
N THR A 18 9.59 14.11 -12.35
CA THR A 18 10.66 13.16 -12.66
C THR A 18 10.06 11.79 -13.01
N PHE A 19 10.49 11.21 -14.13
CA PHE A 19 10.16 9.85 -14.55
C PHE A 19 11.26 8.88 -14.09
N VAL A 20 10.91 8.02 -13.15
CA VAL A 20 11.82 7.01 -12.56
C VAL A 20 11.59 5.66 -13.24
N PHE A 21 12.67 5.08 -13.76
CA PHE A 21 12.70 3.73 -14.31
C PHE A 21 13.39 2.78 -13.33
N ARG A 22 12.64 1.82 -12.78
CA ARG A 22 13.15 0.83 -11.83
C ARG A 22 12.90 -0.59 -12.35
N ILE A 23 13.90 -1.45 -12.19
CA ILE A 23 13.84 -2.87 -12.58
C ILE A 23 13.47 -3.70 -11.36
N GLU A 24 12.38 -4.47 -11.48
CA GLU A 24 11.88 -5.34 -10.41
C GLU A 24 12.34 -6.79 -10.63
N ASP A 25 13.67 -7.00 -10.57
CA ASP A 25 14.36 -8.28 -10.81
C ASP A 25 14.62 -9.07 -9.52
N THR A 26 13.55 -9.36 -8.77
CA THR A 26 13.64 -10.09 -7.49
C THR A 26 13.42 -11.60 -7.63
N ASP A 27 13.12 -12.10 -8.84
CA ASP A 27 12.86 -13.51 -9.10
C ASP A 27 13.87 -14.07 -10.10
N ALA A 28 15.01 -14.50 -9.57
CA ALA A 28 16.13 -15.00 -10.35
C ALA A 28 15.78 -16.18 -11.28
N GLN A 29 14.66 -16.90 -11.06
CA GLN A 29 14.23 -17.97 -11.96
C GLN A 29 13.52 -17.45 -13.22
N ARG A 30 12.94 -16.25 -13.16
CA ARG A 30 12.20 -15.63 -14.26
C ARG A 30 12.97 -14.49 -14.93
N ASP A 31 13.93 -13.92 -14.23
CA ASP A 31 14.70 -12.78 -14.71
C ASP A 31 15.82 -13.22 -15.66
N SER A 32 16.04 -12.44 -16.72
CA SER A 32 17.15 -12.63 -17.67
C SER A 32 17.72 -11.29 -18.10
N GLU A 33 19.05 -11.22 -18.24
CA GLU A 33 19.72 -10.01 -18.73
C GLU A 33 19.26 -9.63 -20.14
N GLU A 34 18.91 -10.60 -20.98
CA GLU A 34 18.30 -10.36 -22.29
C GLU A 34 16.98 -9.58 -22.17
N SER A 35 16.11 -9.96 -21.24
CA SER A 35 14.84 -9.24 -21.01
C SER A 35 15.11 -7.84 -20.47
N TYR A 36 16.09 -7.67 -19.59
CA TYR A 36 16.50 -6.36 -19.09
C TYR A 36 16.96 -5.44 -20.24
N LEU A 37 17.88 -5.90 -21.10
CA LEU A 37 18.37 -5.12 -22.24
C LEU A 37 17.24 -4.80 -23.24
N ALA A 38 16.36 -5.76 -23.53
CA ALA A 38 15.22 -5.54 -24.41
C ALA A 38 14.24 -4.46 -23.88
N LEU A 39 14.10 -4.32 -22.55
CA LEU A 39 13.29 -3.25 -21.95
C LEU A 39 13.90 -1.87 -22.19
N LEU A 40 15.22 -1.74 -21.98
CA LEU A 40 15.95 -0.49 -22.20
C LEU A 40 15.84 -0.06 -23.67
N ASP A 41 16.07 -0.99 -24.59
CA ASP A 41 16.03 -0.71 -26.02
C ASP A 41 14.61 -0.36 -26.50
N ALA A 42 13.58 -1.02 -25.97
CA ALA A 42 12.19 -0.69 -26.28
C ALA A 42 11.84 0.75 -25.85
N LEU A 43 12.26 1.19 -24.66
CA LEU A 43 12.00 2.54 -24.19
C LEU A 43 12.80 3.59 -24.98
N ARG A 44 14.07 3.31 -25.32
CA ARG A 44 14.89 4.16 -26.19
C ARG A 44 14.29 4.32 -27.58
N TRP A 45 13.86 3.22 -28.18
CA TRP A 45 13.24 3.22 -29.51
C TRP A 45 11.95 4.04 -29.55
N LEU A 46 11.16 4.01 -28.47
CA LEU A 46 9.97 4.85 -28.32
C LEU A 46 10.26 6.31 -27.95
N GLY A 47 11.53 6.67 -27.69
CA GLY A 47 11.91 8.01 -27.24
C GLY A 47 11.50 8.33 -25.80
N LEU A 48 11.21 7.32 -24.98
CA LEU A 48 10.76 7.46 -23.59
C LEU A 48 11.95 7.51 -22.63
N ASN A 49 12.76 8.56 -22.74
CA ASN A 49 13.93 8.77 -21.87
C ASN A 49 13.51 8.91 -20.40
N TRP A 50 14.29 8.30 -19.50
CA TRP A 50 14.11 8.39 -18.05
C TRP A 50 15.10 9.33 -17.38
N ASP A 51 14.62 9.99 -16.32
CA ASP A 51 15.38 11.00 -15.59
C ASP A 51 16.21 10.36 -14.47
N GLU A 52 15.70 9.27 -13.91
CA GLU A 52 16.35 8.44 -12.91
C GLU A 52 16.16 6.98 -13.27
N GLY A 53 17.20 6.15 -13.14
CA GLY A 53 17.10 4.73 -13.45
C GLY A 53 18.45 4.06 -13.69
N PRO A 54 18.45 2.79 -14.18
CA PRO A 54 19.66 2.16 -14.67
C PRO A 54 20.36 3.03 -15.72
N GLU A 55 21.68 2.91 -15.79
CA GLU A 55 22.59 3.67 -16.66
C GLU A 55 22.72 5.17 -16.32
N VAL A 56 21.61 5.92 -16.27
CA VAL A 56 21.63 7.37 -15.96
C VAL A 56 21.87 7.66 -14.47
N GLY A 57 21.57 6.69 -13.60
CA GLY A 57 21.72 6.85 -12.15
C GLY A 57 20.62 7.70 -11.54
N GLY A 58 20.95 8.36 -10.43
CA GLY A 58 20.03 9.20 -9.66
C GLY A 58 20.26 9.09 -8.16
N PRO A 59 19.62 9.96 -7.35
CA PRO A 59 19.90 10.08 -5.92
C PRO A 59 19.42 8.88 -5.08
N TYR A 60 18.56 8.02 -5.63
CA TYR A 60 17.94 6.91 -4.90
C TYR A 60 18.37 5.53 -5.41
N GLY A 61 19.49 5.47 -6.14
CA GLY A 61 20.06 4.24 -6.64
C GLY A 61 20.44 3.23 -5.54
N PRO A 62 20.75 1.98 -5.90
CA PRO A 62 20.65 1.42 -7.26
C PRO A 62 19.18 1.23 -7.70
N TYR A 63 18.92 1.27 -9.01
CA TYR A 63 17.56 1.16 -9.59
C TYR A 63 17.21 -0.26 -10.07
N ARG A 64 18.00 -1.27 -9.69
CA ARG A 64 17.68 -2.70 -9.82
C ARG A 64 17.40 -3.28 -8.45
N GLN A 65 16.25 -3.92 -8.26
CA GLN A 65 15.84 -4.43 -6.95
C GLN A 65 16.74 -5.57 -6.46
N SER A 66 17.31 -6.36 -7.37
CA SER A 66 18.33 -7.38 -7.05
C SER A 66 19.54 -6.82 -6.29
N GLN A 67 19.85 -5.54 -6.47
CA GLN A 67 21.00 -4.85 -5.88
C GLN A 67 20.66 -4.11 -4.58
N ARG A 68 19.42 -4.22 -4.08
CA ARG A 68 18.90 -3.44 -2.93
C ARG A 68 18.64 -4.30 -1.69
N ARG A 69 19.16 -5.53 -1.65
CA ARG A 69 18.89 -6.53 -0.59
C ARG A 69 19.17 -6.01 0.82
N GLU A 70 20.28 -5.29 1.01
CA GLU A 70 20.65 -4.73 2.32
C GLU A 70 19.63 -3.68 2.79
N ILE A 71 19.18 -2.80 1.88
CA ILE A 71 18.14 -1.81 2.17
C ILE A 71 16.87 -2.50 2.68
N TYR A 72 16.42 -3.56 2.03
CA TYR A 72 15.21 -4.27 2.45
C TYR A 72 15.38 -4.96 3.80
N ARG A 73 16.55 -5.55 4.05
CA ARG A 73 16.88 -6.17 5.34
C ARG A 73 16.80 -5.13 6.47
N ASP A 74 17.35 -3.95 6.25
CA ASP A 74 17.36 -2.89 7.26
C ASP A 74 15.96 -2.31 7.50
N VAL A 75 15.12 -2.22 6.46
CA VAL A 75 13.70 -1.85 6.58
C VAL A 75 12.93 -2.90 7.36
N ILE A 76 13.13 -4.20 7.07
CA ILE A 76 12.51 -5.31 7.82
C ILE A 76 12.90 -5.23 9.30
N ALA A 77 14.18 -5.01 9.60
CA ALA A 77 14.65 -4.90 10.97
C ALA A 77 13.95 -3.75 11.72
N GLN A 78 13.79 -2.58 11.09
CA GLN A 78 13.07 -1.45 11.67
C GLN A 78 11.58 -1.77 11.90
N LEU A 79 10.92 -2.44 10.95
CA LEU A 79 9.52 -2.85 11.11
C LEU A 79 9.33 -3.87 12.23
N LEU A 80 10.25 -4.81 12.40
CA LEU A 80 10.23 -5.79 13.50
C LEU A 80 10.45 -5.12 14.86
N VAL A 81 11.41 -4.19 14.95
CA VAL A 81 11.68 -3.45 16.20
C VAL A 81 10.49 -2.60 16.62
N ALA A 82 9.75 -2.06 15.66
CA ALA A 82 8.57 -1.23 15.90
C ALA A 82 7.26 -2.02 16.11
N ASP A 83 7.30 -3.35 16.12
CA ASP A 83 6.11 -4.23 16.20
C ASP A 83 5.10 -4.02 15.05
N GLU A 84 5.56 -3.47 13.92
CA GLU A 84 4.78 -3.32 12.68
C GLU A 84 4.75 -4.63 11.88
N ALA A 85 5.77 -5.45 12.06
CA ALA A 85 5.91 -6.77 11.45
C ALA A 85 6.33 -7.80 12.50
N TYR A 86 6.10 -9.07 12.21
CA TYR A 86 6.46 -10.18 13.11
C TYR A 86 6.90 -11.42 12.32
N TYR A 87 7.62 -12.31 13.00
CA TYR A 87 7.99 -13.62 12.48
C TYR A 87 6.82 -14.60 12.58
N ALA A 88 6.46 -15.23 11.47
CA ALA A 88 5.45 -16.26 11.38
C ALA A 88 6.06 -17.62 11.03
N PHE A 89 5.70 -18.64 11.80
CA PHE A 89 6.25 -20.00 11.75
C PHE A 89 5.25 -21.03 11.23
N SER A 90 3.98 -20.64 11.09
CA SER A 90 2.92 -21.52 10.58
C SER A 90 3.22 -22.05 9.18
N THR A 91 3.06 -23.35 8.99
CA THR A 91 3.05 -23.97 7.65
C THR A 91 1.69 -23.82 6.98
N PRO A 92 1.60 -23.93 5.64
CA PRO A 92 0.32 -23.95 4.94
C PRO A 92 -0.64 -25.04 5.44
N GLU A 93 -0.11 -26.21 5.78
CA GLU A 93 -0.88 -27.36 6.27
C GLU A 93 -1.46 -27.09 7.66
N GLU A 94 -0.70 -26.43 8.53
CA GLU A 94 -1.18 -26.01 9.86
C GLU A 94 -2.29 -24.95 9.76
N VAL A 95 -2.15 -24.00 8.83
CA VAL A 95 -3.20 -22.98 8.55
C VAL A 95 -4.47 -23.67 8.06
N GLU A 96 -4.35 -24.59 7.09
CA GLU A 96 -5.49 -25.34 6.56
C GLU A 96 -6.19 -26.14 7.66
N ALA A 97 -5.43 -26.86 8.49
CA ALA A 97 -5.96 -27.61 9.62
C ALA A 97 -6.72 -26.71 10.61
N ARG A 98 -6.20 -25.51 10.91
CA ARG A 98 -6.87 -24.53 11.78
C ARG A 98 -8.15 -23.96 11.16
N HIS A 99 -8.23 -23.83 9.83
CA HIS A 99 -9.48 -23.48 9.17
C HIS A 99 -10.52 -24.58 9.28
N ILE A 100 -10.14 -25.84 9.02
CA ILE A 100 -11.02 -27.00 9.13
C ILE A 100 -11.56 -27.14 10.56
N ALA A 101 -10.68 -27.06 11.56
CA ALA A 101 -11.06 -27.17 12.98
C ALA A 101 -12.03 -26.06 13.42
N ALA A 102 -11.92 -24.87 12.83
CA ALA A 102 -12.80 -23.73 13.11
C ALA A 102 -14.09 -23.73 12.26
N GLY A 103 -14.34 -24.75 11.43
CA GLY A 103 -15.49 -24.81 10.52
C GLY A 103 -15.46 -23.75 9.41
N ARG A 104 -14.28 -23.20 9.10
CA ARG A 104 -14.06 -22.21 8.03
C ARG A 104 -13.63 -22.91 6.75
N ASN A 105 -13.74 -22.20 5.62
CA ASN A 105 -13.26 -22.74 4.35
C ASN A 105 -11.73 -22.95 4.41
N PRO A 106 -11.21 -24.19 4.17
CA PRO A 106 -9.78 -24.50 4.21
C PRO A 106 -8.95 -23.71 3.18
N LYS A 107 -9.60 -23.20 2.13
CA LYS A 107 -8.96 -22.40 1.08
C LYS A 107 -8.82 -20.92 1.43
N LEU A 108 -9.19 -20.52 2.65
CA LEU A 108 -8.88 -19.18 3.14
C LEU A 108 -7.37 -19.03 3.31
N GLY A 109 -6.91 -17.78 3.21
CA GLY A 109 -5.50 -17.46 3.39
C GLY A 109 -5.05 -17.59 4.84
N TYR A 110 -3.85 -17.10 5.12
CA TYR A 110 -3.28 -17.07 6.46
C TYR A 110 -4.25 -16.53 7.53
N ASP A 111 -4.20 -17.11 8.74
CA ASP A 111 -5.19 -16.89 9.80
C ASP A 111 -4.72 -15.97 10.93
N ASN A 112 -3.58 -15.28 10.74
CA ASN A 112 -2.97 -14.36 11.71
C ASN A 112 -2.54 -15.03 13.04
N PHE A 113 -2.39 -16.35 13.05
CA PHE A 113 -2.06 -17.12 14.25
C PHE A 113 -0.78 -16.62 14.96
N ASP A 114 0.28 -16.35 14.18
CA ASP A 114 1.59 -16.07 14.76
C ASP A 114 1.70 -14.65 15.38
N ARG A 115 0.65 -13.81 15.27
CA ARG A 115 0.58 -12.48 15.92
C ARG A 115 0.73 -12.53 17.44
N HIS A 116 0.37 -13.66 18.05
CA HIS A 116 0.21 -13.80 19.50
C HIS A 116 1.13 -14.87 20.10
N LEU A 117 2.17 -15.28 19.37
CA LEU A 117 3.14 -16.24 19.91
C LEU A 117 3.88 -15.66 21.11
N THR A 118 4.01 -16.46 22.15
CA THR A 118 4.88 -16.14 23.28
C THR A 118 6.35 -16.30 22.90
N ASP A 119 7.24 -15.67 23.67
CA ASP A 119 8.70 -15.83 23.50
C ASP A 119 9.14 -17.30 23.57
N SER A 120 8.51 -18.08 24.45
CA SER A 120 8.77 -19.52 24.57
C SER A 120 8.36 -20.31 23.33
N GLN A 121 7.20 -20.00 22.73
CA GLN A 121 6.76 -20.65 21.49
C GLN A 121 7.66 -20.29 20.31
N ARG A 122 8.05 -19.01 20.19
CA ARG A 122 8.99 -18.56 19.15
C ARG A 122 10.33 -19.27 19.28
N ALA A 123 10.87 -19.36 20.50
CA ALA A 123 12.12 -20.07 20.77
C ALA A 123 12.01 -21.56 20.45
N ALA A 124 10.89 -22.21 20.75
CA ALA A 124 10.65 -23.62 20.42
C ALA A 124 10.67 -23.86 18.91
N TYR A 125 9.95 -23.05 18.12
CA TYR A 125 9.97 -23.19 16.66
C TYR A 125 11.35 -22.96 16.05
N LEU A 126 12.13 -22.02 16.59
CA LEU A 126 13.51 -21.82 16.17
C LEU A 126 14.41 -23.02 16.52
N ALA A 127 14.21 -23.62 17.69
CA ALA A 127 14.94 -24.83 18.11
C ALA A 127 14.60 -26.07 17.26
N GLU A 128 13.38 -26.13 16.72
CA GLU A 128 12.97 -27.13 15.71
C GLU A 128 13.61 -26.90 14.33
N GLY A 129 14.33 -25.78 14.14
CA GLY A 129 14.93 -25.41 12.87
C GLY A 129 13.95 -24.78 11.88
N ARG A 130 12.75 -24.39 12.32
CA ARG A 130 11.77 -23.73 11.45
C ARG A 130 12.30 -22.37 10.99
N GLN A 131 12.20 -22.11 9.69
CA GLN A 131 12.58 -20.84 9.08
C GLN A 131 11.35 -19.94 8.95
N PRO A 132 11.25 -18.85 9.72
CA PRO A 132 10.07 -18.00 9.69
C PRO A 132 9.99 -17.16 8.43
N VAL A 133 8.78 -16.74 8.08
CA VAL A 133 8.54 -15.62 7.17
C VAL A 133 8.24 -14.36 7.98
N VAL A 134 8.63 -13.20 7.48
CA VAL A 134 8.20 -11.93 8.08
C VAL A 134 6.85 -11.56 7.50
N ARG A 135 5.86 -11.24 8.35
CA ARG A 135 4.55 -10.74 7.95
C ARG A 135 4.30 -9.36 8.48
N LEU A 136 3.60 -8.53 7.70
CA LEU A 136 3.12 -7.23 8.17
C LEU A 136 1.85 -7.42 9.01
N ARG A 137 1.77 -6.72 10.13
CA ARG A 137 0.55 -6.65 10.94
C ARG A 137 -0.45 -5.69 10.29
N MET A 138 -1.52 -6.23 9.72
CA MET A 138 -2.58 -5.41 9.13
C MET A 138 -3.33 -4.62 10.20
N PRO A 139 -3.69 -3.34 9.94
CA PRO A 139 -4.42 -2.51 10.90
C PRO A 139 -5.88 -2.98 11.05
N ASP A 140 -6.48 -2.64 12.19
CA ASP A 140 -7.89 -2.93 12.51
C ASP A 140 -8.85 -1.84 12.00
N THR A 141 -8.43 -1.06 11.01
CA THR A 141 -9.20 0.01 10.37
C THR A 141 -9.43 -0.28 8.89
N ASP A 142 -10.50 0.30 8.34
CA ASP A 142 -10.75 0.25 6.90
C ASP A 142 -9.59 0.86 6.10
N LEU A 143 -9.30 0.24 4.96
CA LEU A 143 -8.27 0.69 4.03
C LEU A 143 -8.95 1.36 2.83
N SER A 144 -9.04 2.67 2.90
CA SER A 144 -9.68 3.52 1.89
C SER A 144 -8.68 4.38 1.14
N TRP A 145 -8.90 4.56 -0.16
CA TRP A 145 -8.22 5.57 -0.96
C TRP A 145 -9.13 6.09 -2.07
N SER A 146 -8.80 7.26 -2.61
CA SER A 146 -9.44 7.77 -3.83
C SER A 146 -8.51 7.50 -4.99
N ASP A 147 -8.86 6.52 -5.83
CA ASP A 147 -8.10 6.24 -7.04
C ASP A 147 -8.36 7.31 -8.09
N LEU A 148 -7.31 7.84 -8.71
CA LEU A 148 -7.42 8.91 -9.70
C LEU A 148 -8.18 8.49 -10.98
N VAL A 149 -8.34 7.17 -11.23
CA VAL A 149 -9.10 6.63 -12.36
C VAL A 149 -10.37 5.90 -11.91
N ARG A 150 -10.30 5.12 -10.83
CA ARG A 150 -11.39 4.27 -10.34
C ARG A 150 -12.31 4.94 -9.32
N GLY A 151 -11.89 6.07 -8.75
CA GLY A 151 -12.63 6.77 -7.70
C GLY A 151 -12.46 6.13 -6.30
N PRO A 152 -13.33 6.49 -5.35
CA PRO A 152 -13.26 6.00 -3.97
C PRO A 152 -13.37 4.48 -3.90
N THR A 153 -12.41 3.84 -3.23
CA THR A 153 -12.36 2.39 -3.01
C THR A 153 -12.05 2.13 -1.54
N THR A 154 -12.76 1.18 -0.92
CA THR A 154 -12.59 0.80 0.49
C THR A 154 -12.55 -0.71 0.63
N PHE A 155 -11.59 -1.19 1.42
CA PHE A 155 -11.53 -2.57 1.92
C PHE A 155 -11.80 -2.56 3.42
N ALA A 156 -12.76 -3.37 3.86
CA ALA A 156 -13.14 -3.42 5.26
C ALA A 156 -12.00 -3.94 6.16
N ALA A 157 -11.93 -3.45 7.39
CA ALA A 157 -11.04 -3.98 8.42
C ALA A 157 -11.17 -5.51 8.54
N GLY A 158 -10.04 -6.20 8.66
CA GLY A 158 -9.99 -7.67 8.76
C GLY A 158 -10.24 -8.45 7.46
N SER A 159 -10.60 -7.80 6.35
CA SER A 159 -10.81 -8.48 5.05
C SER A 159 -9.52 -8.97 4.39
N VAL A 160 -8.39 -8.38 4.75
CA VAL A 160 -7.06 -8.70 4.20
C VAL A 160 -6.21 -9.29 5.32
N PRO A 161 -5.81 -10.56 5.22
CA PRO A 161 -4.90 -11.18 6.20
C PRO A 161 -3.50 -10.57 6.18
N ASP A 162 -2.75 -10.86 7.24
CA ASP A 162 -1.34 -10.49 7.33
C ASP A 162 -0.54 -11.16 6.23
N PHE A 163 0.03 -10.34 5.36
CA PHE A 163 0.74 -10.81 4.18
C PHE A 163 2.23 -10.93 4.45
N ALA A 164 2.85 -11.90 3.79
CA ALA A 164 4.29 -12.10 3.87
C ALA A 164 5.04 -10.97 3.16
N LEU A 165 6.08 -10.46 3.82
CA LEU A 165 7.08 -9.53 3.30
C LEU A 165 8.31 -10.28 2.78
N THR A 166 8.60 -11.46 3.33
CA THR A 166 9.73 -12.31 2.93
C THR A 166 9.30 -13.74 2.66
N ARG A 167 10.15 -14.46 1.92
CA ARG A 167 10.17 -15.93 1.89
C ARG A 167 10.88 -16.46 3.14
N ALA A 168 10.79 -17.78 3.36
CA ALA A 168 11.43 -18.44 4.49
C ALA A 168 12.96 -18.39 4.43
N ASN A 169 13.55 -18.27 3.23
CA ASN A 169 14.98 -18.05 3.05
C ASN A 169 15.43 -16.59 3.28
N GLY A 170 14.51 -15.71 3.73
CA GLY A 170 14.77 -14.29 3.95
C GLY A 170 14.67 -13.40 2.72
N ASP A 171 14.48 -13.96 1.52
CA ASP A 171 14.35 -13.15 0.31
C ASP A 171 13.08 -12.28 0.36
N PRO A 172 13.17 -10.98 0.06
CA PRO A 172 12.03 -10.08 0.09
C PRO A 172 11.08 -10.34 -1.08
N LEU A 173 9.79 -10.16 -0.84
CA LEU A 173 8.73 -10.33 -1.84
C LEU A 173 8.32 -8.98 -2.45
N TYR A 174 7.63 -9.03 -3.60
CA TYR A 174 7.00 -7.86 -4.23
C TYR A 174 6.21 -6.99 -3.26
N THR A 175 5.51 -7.63 -2.32
CA THR A 175 4.71 -7.00 -1.26
C THR A 175 5.52 -6.06 -0.36
N LEU A 176 6.82 -6.29 -0.23
CA LEU A 176 7.76 -5.41 0.47
C LEU A 176 8.46 -4.46 -0.50
N VAL A 177 9.20 -5.01 -1.47
CA VAL A 177 10.19 -4.25 -2.26
C VAL A 177 9.55 -3.13 -3.07
N ASN A 178 8.36 -3.37 -3.63
CA ASN A 178 7.67 -2.43 -4.50
C ASN A 178 7.26 -1.15 -3.74
N PRO A 179 6.39 -1.20 -2.71
CA PRO A 179 6.05 -0.02 -1.91
C PRO A 179 7.23 0.55 -1.10
N CYS A 180 8.18 -0.28 -0.67
CA CYS A 180 9.38 0.18 0.02
C CYS A 180 10.22 1.09 -0.87
N ASP A 181 10.51 0.68 -2.10
CA ASP A 181 11.27 1.50 -3.03
C ASP A 181 10.52 2.75 -3.45
N ASP A 182 9.20 2.68 -3.55
CA ASP A 182 8.39 3.85 -3.85
C ASP A 182 8.50 4.90 -2.74
N ALA A 183 8.48 4.47 -1.49
CA ALA A 183 8.70 5.35 -0.34
C ALA A 183 10.10 5.96 -0.36
N LEU A 184 11.13 5.14 -0.56
CA LEU A 184 12.53 5.56 -0.54
C LEU A 184 12.89 6.46 -1.73
N MET A 185 12.35 6.16 -2.91
CA MET A 185 12.50 6.96 -4.13
C MET A 185 11.53 8.15 -4.19
N LYS A 186 10.77 8.40 -3.11
CA LYS A 186 9.86 9.54 -2.95
C LYS A 186 8.80 9.64 -4.06
N ILE A 187 8.33 8.49 -4.53
CA ILE A 187 7.26 8.41 -5.54
C ILE A 187 5.99 9.08 -5.00
N THR A 188 5.39 9.90 -5.86
CA THR A 188 4.18 10.68 -5.57
C THR A 188 2.94 10.11 -6.24
N HIS A 189 3.08 9.58 -7.45
CA HIS A 189 1.98 9.00 -8.21
C HIS A 189 2.36 7.62 -8.74
N VAL A 190 1.47 6.65 -8.52
CA VAL A 190 1.58 5.27 -8.99
C VAL A 190 0.52 5.02 -10.05
N LEU A 191 0.91 5.18 -11.32
CA LEU A 191 0.07 4.84 -12.46
C LEU A 191 0.41 3.43 -12.93
N ARG A 192 -0.51 2.48 -12.71
CA ARG A 192 -0.30 1.05 -13.03
C ARG A 192 -1.57 0.39 -13.56
N GLY A 193 -1.47 -0.85 -14.03
CA GLY A 193 -2.63 -1.60 -14.51
C GLY A 193 -3.62 -1.95 -13.40
N GLU A 194 -4.91 -1.98 -13.70
CA GLU A 194 -5.97 -2.34 -12.75
C GLU A 194 -5.90 -3.76 -12.20
N ASP A 195 -5.18 -4.66 -12.88
CA ASP A 195 -4.88 -6.01 -12.42
C ASP A 195 -4.16 -6.02 -11.06
N LEU A 196 -3.43 -4.93 -10.76
CA LEU A 196 -2.73 -4.73 -9.48
C LEU A 196 -3.57 -4.03 -8.42
N LEU A 197 -4.80 -3.59 -8.72
CA LEU A 197 -5.68 -2.90 -7.77
C LEU A 197 -5.88 -3.67 -6.46
N PRO A 198 -6.11 -5.00 -6.46
CA PRO A 198 -6.30 -5.78 -5.23
C PRO A 198 -5.06 -5.83 -4.30
N SER A 199 -3.89 -5.41 -4.80
CA SER A 199 -2.67 -5.30 -3.98
C SER A 199 -2.58 -3.98 -3.19
N THR A 200 -3.31 -2.95 -3.63
CA THR A 200 -3.28 -1.59 -3.03
C THR A 200 -3.56 -1.56 -1.53
N PRO A 201 -4.57 -2.25 -0.95
CA PRO A 201 -4.76 -2.22 0.50
C PRO A 201 -3.54 -2.72 1.29
N ARG A 202 -2.80 -3.73 0.78
CA ARG A 202 -1.55 -4.20 1.39
C ARG A 202 -0.46 -3.13 1.33
N GLN A 203 -0.35 -2.46 0.19
CA GLN A 203 0.62 -1.37 0.04
C GLN A 203 0.28 -0.19 0.95
N LEU A 204 -0.99 0.19 1.08
CA LEU A 204 -1.44 1.22 2.00
C LEU A 204 -1.03 0.90 3.45
N ALA A 205 -1.31 -0.33 3.91
CA ALA A 205 -0.90 -0.77 5.24
C ALA A 205 0.62 -0.66 5.43
N LEU A 206 1.42 -1.10 4.46
CA LEU A 206 2.87 -0.99 4.54
C LEU A 206 3.36 0.46 4.53
N TYR A 207 2.81 1.35 3.69
CA TYR A 207 3.19 2.77 3.75
C TYR A 207 2.86 3.39 5.10
N GLN A 208 1.72 3.07 5.69
CA GLN A 208 1.36 3.56 7.01
C GLN A 208 2.38 3.11 8.06
N SER A 209 2.82 1.85 8.03
CA SER A 209 3.91 1.35 8.88
C SER A 209 5.24 2.07 8.61
N LEU A 210 5.63 2.22 7.34
CA LEU A 210 6.85 2.94 6.94
C LEU A 210 6.85 4.41 7.39
N ILE A 211 5.68 5.05 7.41
CA ILE A 211 5.53 6.42 7.93
C ILE A 211 5.72 6.44 9.45
N ARG A 212 5.12 5.49 10.19
CA ARG A 212 5.25 5.39 11.65
C ARG A 212 6.70 5.16 12.10
N VAL A 213 7.47 4.39 11.33
CA VAL A 213 8.91 4.15 11.62
C VAL A 213 9.84 5.22 11.02
N GLY A 214 9.29 6.28 10.40
CA GLY A 214 10.08 7.41 9.90
C GLY A 214 10.85 7.17 8.59
N ILE A 215 10.54 6.10 7.85
CA ILE A 215 11.16 5.79 6.55
C ILE A 215 10.45 6.53 5.41
N ALA A 216 9.13 6.67 5.51
CA ALA A 216 8.30 7.32 4.50
C ALA A 216 7.67 8.62 5.04
N GLU A 217 7.40 9.57 4.15
CA GLU A 217 6.76 10.85 4.50
C GLU A 217 5.26 10.88 4.15
N ARG A 218 4.85 10.08 3.16
CA ARG A 218 3.49 10.07 2.62
C ARG A 218 3.18 8.76 1.90
N VAL A 219 1.89 8.50 1.75
CA VAL A 219 1.36 7.50 0.83
C VAL A 219 1.25 8.16 -0.56
N PRO A 220 1.70 7.52 -1.65
CA PRO A 220 1.51 8.07 -3.00
C PRO A 220 0.04 8.00 -3.44
N GLU A 221 -0.32 8.82 -4.41
CA GLU A 221 -1.60 8.75 -5.10
C GLU A 221 -1.60 7.57 -6.09
N PHE A 222 -2.71 6.84 -6.15
CA PHE A 222 -2.86 5.67 -7.03
C PHE A 222 -3.78 5.97 -8.20
N ALA A 223 -3.41 5.48 -9.38
CA ALA A 223 -4.21 5.57 -10.60
C ALA A 223 -4.17 4.24 -11.34
N HIS A 224 -5.28 3.50 -11.32
CA HIS A 224 -5.37 2.18 -11.94
C HIS A 224 -5.93 2.24 -13.37
N LEU A 225 -5.03 2.13 -14.34
CA LEU A 225 -5.30 2.16 -15.78
C LEU A 225 -6.13 0.93 -16.20
N PRO A 226 -7.20 1.11 -17.00
CA PRO A 226 -8.06 0.01 -17.43
C PRO A 226 -7.28 -1.04 -18.23
N THR A 227 -7.66 -2.30 -18.15
CA THR A 227 -7.02 -3.40 -18.89
C THR A 227 -7.21 -3.19 -20.39
N VAL A 228 -6.16 -3.43 -21.18
CA VAL A 228 -6.33 -3.48 -22.65
C VAL A 228 -7.14 -4.74 -22.96
N LEU A 229 -8.37 -4.60 -23.44
CA LEU A 229 -9.16 -5.73 -23.91
C LEU A 229 -8.87 -6.03 -25.38
N GLY A 230 -8.93 -7.31 -25.74
CA GLY A 230 -8.82 -7.79 -27.11
C GLY A 230 -10.20 -8.08 -27.65
N ARG A 231 -10.33 -8.22 -28.98
CA ARG A 231 -11.61 -8.30 -29.70
C ARG A 231 -12.42 -9.61 -29.48
N ALA A 232 -12.09 -10.46 -28.51
CA ALA A 232 -12.78 -11.75 -28.31
C ALA A 232 -13.57 -11.79 -26.98
N PRO A 233 -14.80 -12.32 -26.95
CA PRO A 233 -15.57 -12.50 -25.72
C PRO A 233 -14.93 -13.56 -24.82
N ARG A 234 -15.05 -13.36 -23.50
CA ARG A 234 -14.47 -14.23 -22.45
C ARG A 234 -15.01 -15.67 -22.55
N SER A 235 -14.30 -16.54 -23.25
CA SER A 235 -14.45 -18.00 -23.16
C SER A 235 -13.25 -18.72 -23.76
N SER A 236 -12.21 -18.95 -22.95
CA SER A 236 -11.52 -20.24 -22.87
C SER A 236 -10.36 -20.14 -21.86
N ARG A 237 -10.32 -21.07 -20.91
CA ARG A 237 -9.08 -21.46 -20.23
C ARG A 237 -8.13 -21.91 -21.35
N ASN A 238 -6.89 -21.41 -21.34
CA ASN A 238 -5.89 -21.47 -22.42
C ASN A 238 -6.04 -20.41 -23.53
N ALA A 239 -5.76 -19.15 -23.19
CA ALA A 239 -5.38 -18.14 -24.18
C ALA A 239 -4.37 -17.14 -23.60
N THR A 240 -3.22 -17.62 -23.14
CA THR A 240 -2.00 -16.81 -23.03
C THR A 240 -1.47 -16.54 -24.44
N ARG A 241 -2.22 -15.78 -25.24
CA ARG A 241 -1.66 -15.11 -26.42
C ARG A 241 -1.13 -13.78 -25.94
N SER A 242 0.16 -13.79 -25.64
CA SER A 242 0.99 -12.59 -25.48
C SER A 242 0.58 -11.56 -26.54
N ARG A 243 0.06 -10.42 -26.09
CA ARG A 243 -0.16 -9.27 -26.97
C ARG A 243 1.13 -8.48 -27.01
N THR A 244 2.09 -9.00 -27.76
CA THR A 244 3.28 -8.26 -28.15
C THR A 244 2.85 -7.08 -29.01
N CYS A 245 3.44 -5.91 -28.76
CA CYS A 245 3.39 -4.77 -29.66
C CYS A 245 4.23 -5.12 -30.92
N SER A 246 3.72 -6.00 -31.79
CA SER A 246 4.50 -6.58 -32.89
C SER A 246 3.93 -6.33 -34.29
N ARG A 247 2.88 -5.51 -34.44
CA ARG A 247 2.20 -5.35 -35.75
C ARG A 247 2.32 -3.98 -36.42
N THR A 248 3.30 -3.17 -36.05
CA THR A 248 3.75 -2.01 -36.85
C THR A 248 5.24 -1.77 -36.70
N ALA A 249 6.06 -2.76 -37.05
CA ALA A 249 7.43 -2.58 -37.53
C ALA A 249 7.86 -3.91 -38.15
N THR A 250 8.22 -3.87 -39.43
CA THR A 250 8.66 -4.98 -40.26
C THR A 250 9.78 -5.81 -39.60
N ALA A 251 9.57 -7.13 -39.55
CA ALA A 251 10.57 -8.21 -39.49
C ALA A 251 11.80 -8.02 -38.58
N ALA A 252 11.65 -8.30 -37.28
CA ALA A 252 12.68 -8.94 -36.45
C ALA A 252 12.00 -9.64 -35.27
N SER A 253 12.35 -10.89 -35.05
CA SER A 253 11.81 -11.81 -34.04
C SER A 253 12.01 -11.31 -32.61
N PHE A 254 10.92 -10.99 -31.90
CA PHE A 254 10.91 -10.80 -30.45
C PHE A 254 10.88 -12.17 -29.74
N PRO A 255 11.78 -12.46 -28.78
CA PRO A 255 11.57 -13.57 -27.86
C PRO A 255 10.35 -13.29 -26.95
N ARG A 256 9.73 -14.36 -26.47
CA ARG A 256 8.49 -14.34 -25.68
C ARG A 256 8.66 -13.53 -24.39
N VAL A 257 8.27 -12.26 -24.38
CA VAL A 257 8.19 -11.46 -23.15
C VAL A 257 6.97 -11.93 -22.35
N VAL A 258 7.24 -12.65 -21.26
CA VAL A 258 6.30 -12.93 -20.17
C VAL A 258 6.01 -11.60 -19.45
N GLU A 259 4.76 -11.38 -19.04
CA GLU A 259 4.38 -10.21 -18.24
C GLU A 259 5.31 -10.06 -17.01
N LEU A 260 6.11 -8.99 -17.01
CA LEU A 260 7.02 -8.63 -15.92
C LEU A 260 6.59 -7.27 -15.34
N PRO A 261 6.62 -7.10 -14.00
CA PRO A 261 6.10 -5.92 -13.33
C PRO A 261 7.14 -4.81 -13.36
N CYS A 262 7.38 -4.19 -14.52
CA CYS A 262 8.15 -2.95 -14.55
C CYS A 262 7.24 -1.77 -14.18
N ALA A 263 7.56 -1.07 -13.09
CA ALA A 263 6.81 0.09 -12.63
C ALA A 263 7.56 1.38 -12.98
N ALA A 264 7.12 2.05 -14.04
CA ALA A 264 7.43 3.45 -14.28
C ALA A 264 6.65 4.31 -13.27
N ARG A 265 7.31 5.26 -12.60
CA ARG A 265 6.72 6.04 -11.49
C ARG A 265 7.19 7.48 -11.46
N LEU A 266 6.45 8.31 -10.73
CA LEU A 266 6.53 9.77 -10.80
C LEU A 266 6.92 10.41 -9.47
N VAL A 267 7.89 11.33 -9.48
CA VAL A 267 8.18 12.22 -8.34
C VAL A 267 7.82 13.67 -8.72
N ASP A 268 6.83 14.25 -8.04
CA ASP A 268 6.55 15.70 -8.10
C ASP A 268 7.33 16.43 -6.99
N ARG A 269 8.17 17.40 -7.38
CA ARG A 269 8.98 18.23 -6.48
C ARG A 269 8.30 19.55 -6.09
N ARG A 270 7.07 19.82 -6.53
CA ARG A 270 6.38 21.08 -6.19
C ARG A 270 5.82 21.03 -4.76
N ARG A 271 6.17 22.01 -3.92
CA ARG A 271 5.56 22.22 -2.60
C ARG A 271 4.04 22.45 -2.75
N PRO A 272 3.19 21.94 -1.84
CA PRO A 272 1.76 22.23 -1.89
C PRO A 272 1.54 23.74 -1.78
N ARG A 273 0.87 24.34 -2.77
CA ARG A 273 0.44 25.73 -2.71
C ARG A 273 -0.61 25.86 -1.62
N SER A 274 -0.36 26.70 -0.62
CA SER A 274 -1.37 27.07 0.36
C SER A 274 -2.55 27.72 -0.36
N VAL A 275 -3.71 27.08 -0.27
CA VAL A 275 -4.98 27.67 -0.71
C VAL A 275 -5.36 28.72 0.34
N GLN A 276 -5.04 29.99 0.08
CA GLN A 276 -5.61 31.10 0.84
C GLN A 276 -7.04 31.37 0.33
N PRO A 277 -8.03 31.55 1.22
CA PRO A 277 -9.38 31.90 0.80
C PRO A 277 -9.40 33.30 0.20
N ARG A 278 -10.10 33.44 -0.93
CA ARG A 278 -10.29 34.71 -1.64
C ARG A 278 -11.02 35.70 -0.72
N ARG A 279 -10.43 36.88 -0.54
CA ARG A 279 -11.11 38.05 0.03
C ARG A 279 -11.89 38.72 -1.09
N ASP A 280 -13.21 38.64 -1.04
CA ASP A 280 -14.07 39.43 -1.92
C ASP A 280 -14.04 40.89 -1.49
N GLY A 281 -13.47 41.72 -2.36
CA GLY A 281 -13.51 43.18 -2.27
C GLY A 281 -14.79 43.71 -2.91
N GLY A 282 -15.73 44.17 -2.09
CA GLY A 282 -16.88 44.96 -2.51
C GLY A 282 -16.79 46.37 -1.94
N GLY A 283 -16.27 47.31 -2.73
CA GLY A 283 -16.32 48.74 -2.40
C GLY A 283 -17.58 49.37 -2.98
N VAL A 284 -18.41 49.99 -2.13
CA VAL A 284 -19.39 51.02 -2.55
C VAL A 284 -19.41 52.15 -1.52
N ARG A 285 -19.41 53.37 -2.03
CA ARG A 285 -19.26 54.66 -1.34
C ARG A 285 -20.53 55.12 -0.60
N ARG A 286 -20.29 55.74 0.56
CA ARG A 286 -20.98 56.86 1.26
C ARG A 286 -22.44 57.20 0.90
N GLY A 287 -23.29 57.18 1.94
CA GLY A 287 -24.51 57.97 2.07
C GLY A 287 -24.74 58.38 3.54
N ARG A 288 -24.99 59.66 3.79
CA ARG A 288 -25.17 60.33 5.11
C ARG A 288 -26.52 60.03 5.78
N ARG A 289 -26.55 60.10 7.12
CA ARG A 289 -27.53 60.70 8.08
C ARG A 289 -27.67 59.80 9.31
N GLU A 290 -27.15 60.19 10.48
CA GLU A 290 -27.76 61.03 11.55
C GLU A 290 -28.81 60.31 12.41
N LEU A 291 -28.69 60.51 13.75
CA LEU A 291 -29.62 60.20 14.85
C LEU A 291 -29.63 58.74 15.34
N GLU A 292 -29.75 58.38 16.62
CA GLU A 292 -29.62 59.03 17.93
C GLU A 292 -29.78 57.89 18.96
N SER A 293 -29.07 57.96 20.09
CA SER A 293 -29.46 57.49 21.43
C SER A 293 -29.78 56.00 21.70
N GLY A 294 -29.37 55.52 22.89
CA GLY A 294 -30.00 54.37 23.55
C GLY A 294 -29.04 53.42 24.26
N ALA A 295 -28.48 53.86 25.38
CA ALA A 295 -27.81 52.97 26.33
C ALA A 295 -28.85 52.31 27.24
N VAL A 296 -28.80 50.97 27.41
CA VAL A 296 -29.25 50.26 28.62
C VAL A 296 -28.36 49.02 28.81
N ARG A 297 -27.69 48.93 29.96
CA ARG A 297 -27.05 47.70 30.50
C ARG A 297 -27.95 47.11 31.63
N PRO A 298 -27.50 46.10 32.39
CA PRO A 298 -27.81 44.68 32.27
C PRO A 298 -28.68 44.19 33.44
N GLU A 299 -29.19 42.95 33.41
CA GLU A 299 -29.57 42.31 34.69
C GLU A 299 -29.54 40.78 34.66
N GLU A 300 -29.26 40.26 35.86
CA GLU A 300 -28.83 38.94 36.28
C GLU A 300 -29.97 37.91 36.46
N SER A 301 -29.53 36.69 36.84
CA SER A 301 -30.22 35.76 37.74
C SER A 301 -31.11 34.72 37.02
N ARG A 302 -31.21 33.43 37.37
CA ARG A 302 -30.95 32.65 38.59
C ARG A 302 -30.88 31.14 38.23
N ARG A 303 -30.07 30.37 38.96
CA ARG A 303 -30.32 28.93 39.23
C ARG A 303 -31.34 28.79 40.36
N PRO A 304 -32.07 27.65 40.47
CA PRO A 304 -31.85 26.70 41.58
C PRO A 304 -32.04 25.21 41.16
N GLN A 305 -31.18 24.26 41.58
CA GLN A 305 -31.18 23.38 42.77
C GLN A 305 -32.24 22.25 42.89
N ARG A 306 -31.72 20.99 42.84
CA ARG A 306 -31.91 19.77 43.68
C ARG A 306 -33.30 19.33 44.23
N ARG A 307 -33.54 18.00 44.15
CA ARG A 307 -34.05 17.02 45.18
C ARG A 307 -33.99 15.61 44.54
N ALA A 308 -33.29 14.58 45.05
CA ALA A 308 -33.39 13.77 46.28
C ALA A 308 -34.41 12.59 46.23
N HIS A 309 -33.93 11.42 46.69
CA HIS A 309 -34.33 9.99 46.62
C HIS A 309 -35.64 9.60 47.37
N PRO A 310 -36.15 8.33 47.29
CA PRO A 310 -35.70 7.27 48.22
C PRO A 310 -35.68 5.78 47.73
N ASP A 311 -34.90 5.00 48.48
CA ASP A 311 -34.74 3.54 48.73
C ASP A 311 -35.82 2.49 48.34
N ALA A 312 -35.36 1.27 48.01
CA ALA A 312 -35.72 0.01 48.73
C ALA A 312 -34.81 -1.20 48.36
N ARG A 313 -34.52 -2.05 49.36
CA ARG A 313 -33.54 -3.14 49.45
C ARG A 313 -34.13 -4.54 49.14
N CYS A 314 -33.27 -5.51 48.76
CA CYS A 314 -33.10 -6.88 49.35
C CYS A 314 -32.33 -7.81 48.37
N ARG A 315 -31.05 -8.16 48.61
CA ARG A 315 -30.49 -9.29 49.39
C ARG A 315 -30.52 -10.70 48.71
N ARG A 316 -29.31 -11.13 48.31
CA ARG A 316 -28.59 -12.43 48.49
C ARG A 316 -29.26 -13.76 48.09
N LEU A 317 -28.49 -14.63 47.40
CA LEU A 317 -27.93 -15.92 47.91
C LEU A 317 -27.19 -16.73 46.80
N HIS A 318 -25.89 -17.02 47.02
CA HIS A 318 -25.15 -18.22 46.56
C HIS A 318 -25.29 -19.30 47.67
N PRO A 319 -24.95 -20.63 47.55
CA PRO A 319 -23.78 -21.25 46.86
C PRO A 319 -24.07 -22.74 46.40
N PRO A 320 -23.17 -23.76 46.45
CA PRO A 320 -21.73 -23.92 46.17
C PRO A 320 -21.39 -25.02 45.12
N ALA A 321 -20.10 -25.13 44.76
CA ALA A 321 -19.49 -26.23 44.00
C ALA A 321 -19.09 -27.44 44.88
N PRO A 322 -18.97 -28.67 44.35
CA PRO A 322 -18.34 -29.79 45.06
C PRO A 322 -16.92 -30.12 44.53
N ARG A 323 -16.03 -30.50 45.46
CA ARG A 323 -14.74 -31.16 45.20
C ARG A 323 -14.91 -32.68 45.34
N LEU A 324 -14.34 -33.40 44.37
CA LEU A 324 -13.61 -34.68 44.34
C LEU A 324 -13.79 -35.74 45.45
N PRO A 325 -13.58 -37.00 45.07
CA PRO A 325 -12.48 -37.81 45.59
C PRO A 325 -11.25 -37.84 44.66
#